data_AF-A0A838U602-F1
#
_entry.id   AF-A0A838U602-F1
#
_cell.length_a   1.000
_cell.length_b   1.000
_cell.length_c   1.000
_cell.angle_alpha   90.00
_cell.angle_beta   90.00
_cell.angle_gamma   90.00
#
_symmetry.space_group_name_H-M   'P 1'
#
loop_
_entity.id
_entity.type
_entity.pdbx_description
1 polymer ?
#
loop_
_entity_poly.entity_id
_entity_poly.type
_entity_poly.pdbx_seq_one_letter_code
_entity_poly.pdbx_strand_id
1 'polypeptide(L)'
;MDKKITYAFKAFNSCGLGATLVRITEILYFFNRVGTKMYMLGDTDKWLLAPDQNNRSWSYYFKNILPTDTNEDYPFINDYHFKMKDQNGIEGKFKELSILLKKIYKPRDNIQEKVNNKLADFGYLTNDNFVAVHIRRSDKVAGECKEGNLIHLEKYLDAVNMYARSNPKVEYLYVATDTDEIINEIKTGNYESYLTIIYDSKETRRDGYCHKLHQGEITDPNDIEDEVITFMKNMELMIRAKQIIGARMSFFFVAAELLRNSFGINLGDNLVYPVKFYTKSFRQTFIINLEHRYDKRKYMESQISRTKQWGMDINGGVQQAPSSAIPNGINPIFIKGVNGHSKDLLLTHKFKVIEGFDAGNALTGPEIGCSLSHLSIWKKIVRDTELGLYQYDDHFLILEDDILFLDNFKYVHDYLAEIDTFDLVFLNRQHTIFGEEKQVSTHLKTVGYSWGAYSYVLTYNGAKKLLKGDFKNKLIQVDIFMPIMNGCPVHSGHEKFYDTTDPLKAYFVDPFVIVPKSNHTAESDIRKSVPFHD
;
A
#
# COMPACT_ATOMS: atom_id res chain seq x y z
N MET A 1 38.83 13.48 8.80
CA MET A 1 37.95 14.49 9.42
C MET A 1 36.54 13.95 9.34
N ASP A 2 35.86 13.81 10.48
CA ASP A 2 34.40 13.55 10.51
C ASP A 2 33.73 14.66 9.70
N LYS A 3 33.07 14.31 8.58
CA LYS A 3 32.24 15.28 7.86
C LYS A 3 31.08 15.67 8.78
N LYS A 4 30.90 16.96 9.00
CA LYS A 4 29.79 17.53 9.75
C LYS A 4 28.87 18.25 8.78
N ILE A 5 27.57 18.08 8.95
CA ILE A 5 26.55 18.77 8.19
C ILE A 5 25.57 19.39 9.17
N THR A 6 25.29 20.67 8.99
CA THR A 6 24.27 21.38 9.74
C THR A 6 22.95 21.36 9.00
N TYR A 7 21.87 21.33 9.77
CA TYR A 7 20.51 21.27 9.27
C TYR A 7 19.68 22.42 9.85
N ALA A 8 18.97 23.18 8.99
CA ALA A 8 17.95 24.14 9.41
C ALA A 8 16.56 23.75 8.92
N PHE A 9 15.58 23.92 9.80
CA PHE A 9 14.15 23.91 9.53
C PHE A 9 13.72 24.96 8.50
N LYS A 10 14.46 26.07 8.31
CA LYS A 10 14.19 27.01 7.20
C LYS A 10 14.24 26.37 5.81
N ALA A 11 14.89 25.22 5.66
CA ALA A 11 14.90 24.45 4.41
C ALA A 11 13.56 23.75 4.12
N PHE A 12 12.68 23.62 5.11
CA PHE A 12 11.32 23.14 4.95
C PHE A 12 10.35 24.31 4.87
N ASN A 13 10.50 25.18 3.87
CA ASN A 13 9.42 26.10 3.53
C ASN A 13 8.16 25.27 3.23
N SER A 14 7.03 25.68 3.82
CA SER A 14 5.66 25.23 3.48
C SER A 14 5.24 23.75 3.69
N CYS A 15 5.73 23.00 4.68
CA CYS A 15 5.20 21.63 4.96
C CYS A 15 4.67 21.44 6.39
N GLY A 16 3.60 20.67 6.60
CA GLY A 16 3.02 20.47 7.94
C GLY A 16 3.88 19.70 8.96
N LEU A 17 3.48 19.76 10.23
CA LEU A 17 4.22 19.19 11.39
C LEU A 17 4.63 17.72 11.19
N GLY A 18 3.71 16.88 10.70
CA GLY A 18 4.02 15.47 10.41
C GLY A 18 5.09 15.31 9.33
N ALA A 19 5.08 16.16 8.31
CA ALA A 19 6.08 16.12 7.23
C ALA A 19 7.46 16.52 7.76
N THR A 20 7.54 17.53 8.62
CA THR A 20 8.79 17.89 9.29
C THR A 20 9.39 16.73 10.08
N LEU A 21 8.57 16.04 10.89
CA LEU A 21 9.03 14.89 11.67
C LEU A 21 9.59 13.76 10.79
N VAL A 22 8.83 13.36 9.76
CA VAL A 22 9.24 12.28 8.86
C VAL A 22 10.50 12.68 8.09
N ARG A 23 10.56 13.90 7.55
CA ARG A 23 11.72 14.36 6.76
C ARG A 23 12.99 14.44 7.59
N ILE A 24 12.97 14.98 8.81
CA ILE A 24 14.15 14.98 9.70
C ILE A 24 14.62 13.56 9.95
N THR A 25 13.68 12.64 10.14
CA THR A 25 13.98 11.22 10.36
C THR A 25 14.67 10.60 9.14
N GLU A 26 14.22 10.89 7.92
CA GLU A 26 14.83 10.42 6.68
C GLU A 26 16.24 10.96 6.45
N ILE A 27 16.49 12.23 6.78
CA ILE A 27 17.83 12.83 6.70
C ILE A 27 18.77 12.16 7.69
N LEU A 28 18.31 11.96 8.93
CA LEU A 28 19.08 11.25 9.96
C LEU A 28 19.44 9.84 9.51
N TYR A 29 18.47 9.14 8.92
CA TYR A 29 18.68 7.82 8.35
C TYR A 29 19.77 7.85 7.27
N PHE A 30 19.69 8.79 6.33
CA PHE A 30 20.70 8.96 5.28
C PHE A 30 22.10 9.18 5.86
N PHE A 31 22.25 10.14 6.78
CA PHE A 31 23.58 10.47 7.31
C PHE A 31 24.19 9.40 8.20
N ASN A 32 23.37 8.71 8.99
CA ASN A 32 23.85 7.56 9.76
C ASN A 32 24.45 6.48 8.84
N ARG A 33 23.89 6.29 7.63
CA ARG A 33 24.39 5.32 6.65
C ARG A 33 25.66 5.77 5.94
N VAL A 34 25.79 7.05 5.62
CA VAL A 34 27.01 7.59 5.00
C VAL A 34 28.10 7.99 6.01
N GLY A 35 27.94 7.60 7.28
CA GLY A 35 28.93 7.84 8.35
C GLY A 35 29.16 9.33 8.66
N THR A 36 28.14 10.16 8.44
CA THR A 36 28.20 11.62 8.64
C THR A 36 27.33 12.01 9.83
N LYS A 37 27.80 12.96 10.65
CA LYS A 37 27.02 13.45 11.81
C LYS A 37 26.21 14.67 11.40
N MET A 38 24.90 14.63 11.68
CA MET A 38 23.99 15.75 11.48
C MET A 38 23.86 16.56 12.77
N TYR A 39 23.88 17.88 12.64
CA TYR A 39 23.70 18.85 13.72
C TYR A 39 22.46 19.72 13.43
N MET A 40 21.72 20.09 14.47
CA MET A 40 20.68 21.11 14.31
C MET A 40 21.31 22.49 14.47
N LEU A 41 20.95 23.42 13.59
CA LEU A 41 21.13 24.83 13.88
C LEU A 41 20.24 25.13 15.09
N GLY A 42 20.86 25.62 16.18
CA GLY A 42 20.23 25.73 17.49
C GLY A 42 19.09 26.76 17.53
N ASP A 43 19.02 27.56 18.59
CA ASP A 43 17.94 28.55 18.76
C ASP A 43 18.00 29.73 17.76
N THR A 44 18.98 29.72 16.86
CA THR A 44 19.14 30.69 15.78
C THR A 44 18.22 30.40 14.59
N ASP A 45 17.64 29.20 14.50
CA ASP A 45 16.80 28.80 13.38
C ASP A 45 15.30 28.86 13.73
N LYS A 46 14.56 29.65 12.95
CA LYS A 46 13.13 29.85 13.14
C LYS A 46 12.39 28.63 12.59
N TRP A 47 11.76 27.85 13.47
CA TRP A 47 10.88 26.78 13.04
C TRP A 47 9.62 27.39 12.40
N LEU A 48 9.58 27.44 11.07
CA LEU A 48 8.54 28.15 10.29
C LEU A 48 7.11 27.62 10.47
N LEU A 49 6.91 26.55 11.24
CA LEU A 49 5.60 25.98 11.59
C LEU A 49 5.10 26.41 12.96
N ALA A 50 5.97 27.04 13.75
CA ALA A 50 5.61 27.77 14.94
C ALA A 50 6.46 29.05 15.07
N PRO A 51 6.49 29.94 14.05
CA PRO A 51 7.32 31.12 14.07
C PRO A 51 6.64 32.16 14.96
N ASP A 52 6.88 32.11 16.25
CA ASP A 52 6.29 33.10 17.15
C ASP A 52 7.28 34.22 17.47
N GLN A 53 6.73 35.36 17.89
CA GLN A 53 7.50 36.56 18.24
C GLN A 53 8.36 36.33 19.52
N ASN A 54 8.15 35.22 20.23
CA ASN A 54 8.90 34.80 21.41
C ASN A 54 10.04 33.83 21.09
N ASN A 55 10.36 33.61 19.81
CA ASN A 55 11.46 32.77 19.36
C ASN A 55 11.31 31.28 19.75
N ARG A 56 10.07 30.77 19.87
CA ARG A 56 9.80 29.35 20.15
C ARG A 56 10.13 28.48 18.94
N SER A 57 11.31 27.87 18.96
CA SER A 57 11.80 26.96 17.93
C SER A 57 11.50 25.49 18.27
N TRP A 58 12.04 24.55 17.48
CA TRP A 58 11.99 23.12 17.80
C TRP A 58 12.38 22.81 19.25
N SER A 59 13.41 23.49 19.79
CA SER A 59 13.93 23.29 21.15
C SER A 59 12.96 23.74 22.25
N TYR A 60 11.96 24.55 21.91
CA TYR A 60 10.88 24.89 22.83
C TYR A 60 9.95 23.70 23.05
N TYR A 61 9.60 23.01 21.97
CA TYR A 61 8.61 21.92 21.98
C TYR A 61 9.22 20.56 22.33
N PHE A 62 10.41 20.28 21.80
CA PHE A 62 11.06 18.97 21.90
C PHE A 62 12.40 19.04 22.65
N LYS A 63 12.78 17.93 23.27
CA LYS A 63 14.11 17.73 23.84
C LYS A 63 15.12 17.62 22.68
N ASN A 64 16.13 18.49 22.66
CA ASN A 64 17.21 18.41 21.67
C ASN A 64 18.08 17.18 21.95
N ILE A 65 18.03 16.21 21.03
CA ILE A 65 18.87 15.00 21.11
C ILE A 65 20.00 15.03 20.07
N LEU A 66 19.86 15.88 19.05
CA LEU A 66 20.93 16.18 18.13
C LEU A 66 21.81 17.27 18.71
N PRO A 67 23.14 17.17 18.57
CA PRO A 67 24.03 18.23 18.98
C PRO A 67 23.73 19.50 18.16
N THR A 68 23.78 20.65 18.84
CA THR A 68 23.56 21.96 18.25
C THR A 68 24.86 22.55 17.73
N ASP A 69 24.84 23.13 16.54
CA ASP A 69 25.99 23.88 15.99
C ASP A 69 25.57 25.33 15.70
N THR A 70 26.51 26.27 15.87
CA THR A 70 26.31 27.69 15.57
C THR A 70 27.05 28.13 14.32
N ASN A 71 27.83 27.24 13.70
CA ASN A 71 28.57 27.56 12.49
C ASN A 71 27.70 27.31 11.24
N GLU A 72 27.33 28.40 10.57
CA GLU A 72 26.55 28.36 9.31
C GLU A 72 27.40 27.99 8.08
N ASP A 73 28.73 27.89 8.21
CA ASP A 73 29.65 27.62 7.11
C ASP A 73 29.73 26.13 6.69
N TYR A 74 29.07 25.21 7.42
CA TYR A 74 29.01 23.81 7.01
C TYR A 74 28.12 23.61 5.78
N PRO A 75 28.38 22.58 4.94
CA PRO A 75 27.55 22.30 3.77
C PRO A 75 26.08 22.16 4.15
N PHE A 76 25.23 23.01 3.57
CA PHE A 76 23.81 23.12 3.86
C PHE A 76 22.98 22.23 2.93
N ILE A 77 21.89 21.64 3.44
CA ILE A 77 20.98 20.80 2.64
C ILE A 77 19.78 21.64 2.20
N ASN A 78 19.75 22.02 0.92
CA ASN A 78 18.62 22.72 0.30
C ASN A 78 17.66 21.79 -0.44
N ASP A 79 18.08 20.59 -0.87
CA ASP A 79 17.32 19.74 -1.79
C ASP A 79 17.22 18.27 -1.34
N TYR A 80 16.00 17.74 -1.41
CA TYR A 80 15.59 16.45 -0.84
C TYR A 80 15.43 15.35 -1.87
N HIS A 81 16.54 14.86 -2.43
CA HIS A 81 16.52 13.63 -3.22
C HIS A 81 17.72 12.72 -2.91
N PHE A 82 17.88 12.36 -1.64
CA PHE A 82 18.82 11.31 -1.26
C PHE A 82 18.32 9.94 -1.73
N LYS A 83 18.76 9.52 -2.92
CA LYS A 83 18.55 8.15 -3.41
C LYS A 83 19.58 7.22 -2.76
N MET A 84 19.18 6.48 -1.72
CA MET A 84 19.94 5.32 -1.26
C MET A 84 19.20 4.04 -1.60
N LYS A 85 19.95 3.04 -2.09
CA LYS A 85 19.50 1.66 -2.14
C LYS A 85 19.50 1.12 -0.71
N ASP A 86 18.33 0.76 -0.19
CA ASP A 86 18.23 0.11 1.11
C ASP A 86 18.62 -1.36 0.97
N GLN A 87 19.62 -1.79 1.72
CA GLN A 87 20.08 -3.18 1.72
C GLN A 87 19.24 -4.07 2.66
N ASN A 88 18.46 -3.47 3.58
CA ASN A 88 17.66 -4.16 4.60
C ASN A 88 16.17 -4.27 4.21
N GLY A 89 15.81 -3.87 2.99
CA GLY A 89 14.43 -3.85 2.51
C GLY A 89 13.52 -2.87 3.29
N ILE A 90 12.23 -2.88 2.97
CA ILE A 90 11.20 -2.01 3.58
C ILE A 90 11.23 -2.06 5.10
N GLU A 91 11.11 -3.26 5.65
CA GLU A 91 10.86 -3.45 7.07
C GLU A 91 12.06 -3.00 7.90
N GLY A 92 13.27 -3.27 7.40
CA GLY A 92 14.51 -2.73 7.95
C GLY A 92 14.50 -1.21 7.94
N LYS A 93 14.18 -0.60 6.79
CA LYS A 93 14.05 0.86 6.66
C LYS A 93 13.03 1.44 7.63
N PHE A 94 11.83 0.85 7.70
CA PHE A 94 10.73 1.29 8.54
C PHE A 94 11.10 1.21 10.01
N LYS A 95 11.73 0.11 10.43
CA LYS A 95 12.19 -0.08 11.82
C LYS A 95 13.29 0.91 12.19
N GLU A 96 14.26 1.14 11.29
CA GLU A 96 15.32 2.13 11.51
C GLU A 96 14.74 3.54 11.61
N LEU A 97 13.84 3.92 10.70
CA LEU A 97 13.14 5.20 10.73
C LEU A 97 12.24 5.34 11.98
N SER A 98 11.56 4.27 12.40
CA SER A 98 10.80 4.24 13.65
C SER A 98 11.67 4.53 14.87
N ILE A 99 12.84 3.88 14.96
CA ILE A 99 13.81 4.10 16.04
C ILE A 99 14.28 5.56 16.03
N LEU A 100 14.60 6.11 14.86
CA LEU A 100 15.05 7.49 14.73
C LEU A 100 13.95 8.50 15.07
N LEU A 101 12.72 8.27 14.60
CA LEU A 101 11.59 9.15 14.88
C LEU A 101 11.25 9.17 16.37
N LYS A 102 11.21 7.99 17.02
CA LYS A 102 11.05 7.87 18.48
C LYS A 102 12.16 8.55 19.28
N LYS A 103 13.36 8.67 18.70
CA LYS A 103 14.43 9.45 19.32
C LYS A 103 14.07 10.93 19.26
N ILE A 104 13.75 11.49 18.10
CA ILE A 104 13.54 12.94 17.97
C ILE A 104 12.18 13.42 18.50
N TYR A 105 11.14 12.58 18.48
CA TYR A 105 9.82 12.91 19.01
C TYR A 105 9.80 12.71 20.53
N LYS A 106 10.38 13.68 21.26
CA LYS A 106 10.36 13.74 22.71
C LYS A 106 9.94 15.12 23.18
N PRO A 107 8.67 15.35 23.48
CA PRO A 107 8.21 16.61 24.04
C PRO A 107 8.98 16.98 25.31
N ARG A 108 9.18 18.28 25.57
CA ARG A 108 9.67 18.75 26.87
C ARG A 108 8.62 18.53 27.95
N ASP A 109 9.03 18.50 29.21
CA ASP A 109 8.13 18.09 30.31
C ASP A 109 6.93 19.05 30.47
N ASN A 110 7.15 20.36 30.35
CA ASN A 110 6.09 21.37 30.35
C ASN A 110 5.13 21.26 29.15
N ILE A 111 5.63 20.82 27.99
CA ILE A 111 4.84 20.58 26.78
C ILE A 111 4.03 19.29 26.93
N GLN A 112 4.67 18.24 27.45
CA GLN A 112 4.01 16.97 27.74
C GLN A 112 2.88 17.14 28.75
N GLU A 113 3.03 18.01 29.76
CA GLU A 113 1.96 18.35 30.70
C GLU A 113 0.75 18.96 29.98
N LYS A 114 0.96 19.93 29.08
CA LYS A 114 -0.12 20.51 28.27
C LYS A 114 -0.81 19.46 27.38
N VAL A 115 -0.04 18.54 26.79
CA VAL A 115 -0.57 17.42 26.02
C VAL A 115 -1.40 16.48 26.90
N ASN A 116 -0.91 16.14 28.09
CA ASN A 116 -1.61 15.29 29.05
C ASN A 116 -2.94 15.91 29.52
N ASN A 117 -2.98 17.23 29.69
CA ASN A 117 -4.21 17.94 30.05
C ASN A 117 -5.28 17.79 28.95
N LYS A 118 -4.92 17.88 27.66
CA LYS A 118 -5.86 17.60 26.56
C LYS A 118 -6.23 16.12 26.45
N LEU A 119 -5.33 15.21 26.84
CA LEU A 119 -5.60 13.77 26.83
C LEU A 119 -6.48 13.30 28.00
N ALA A 120 -6.65 14.11 29.04
CA ALA A 120 -7.39 13.73 30.24
C ALA A 120 -8.82 13.28 29.94
N ASP A 121 -9.49 13.95 28.98
CA ASP A 121 -10.84 13.62 28.52
C ASP A 121 -10.93 12.27 27.80
N PHE A 122 -9.79 11.68 27.41
CA PHE A 122 -9.69 10.45 26.62
C PHE A 122 -9.02 9.30 27.39
N GLY A 123 -8.86 9.42 28.71
CA GLY A 123 -8.15 8.43 29.53
C GLY A 123 -8.78 7.02 29.53
N TYR A 124 -10.06 6.90 29.17
CA TYR A 124 -10.76 5.63 29.02
C TYR A 124 -10.44 4.88 27.71
N LEU A 125 -9.79 5.56 26.75
CA LEU A 125 -9.33 4.97 25.49
C LEU A 125 -7.99 4.25 25.73
N THR A 126 -8.03 2.92 25.72
CA THR A 126 -6.90 2.02 25.96
C THR A 126 -6.60 1.19 24.72
N ASN A 127 -5.37 0.67 24.59
CA ASN A 127 -4.98 -0.09 23.39
C ASN A 127 -5.94 -1.25 23.05
N ASP A 128 -6.67 -1.79 24.02
CA ASP A 128 -7.57 -2.92 23.78
C ASP A 128 -8.95 -2.53 23.25
N ASN A 129 -9.43 -1.31 23.53
CA ASN A 129 -10.84 -0.95 23.37
C ASN A 129 -11.12 0.10 22.29
N PHE A 130 -10.11 0.68 21.64
CA PHE A 130 -10.35 1.64 20.56
C PHE A 130 -9.42 1.51 19.37
N VAL A 131 -9.93 1.94 18.22
CA VAL A 131 -9.17 2.22 17.01
C VAL A 131 -9.21 3.71 16.73
N ALA A 132 -8.22 4.21 16.01
CA ALA A 132 -8.17 5.62 15.62
C ALA A 132 -8.15 5.75 14.10
N VAL A 133 -8.93 6.69 13.57
CA VAL A 133 -8.95 7.02 12.16
C VAL A 133 -8.41 8.44 11.96
N HIS A 134 -7.53 8.60 10.98
CA HIS A 134 -7.08 9.91 10.54
C HIS A 134 -7.65 10.23 9.15
N ILE A 135 -8.51 11.23 9.10
CA ILE A 135 -9.22 11.66 7.88
C ILE A 135 -8.75 13.07 7.53
N ARG A 136 -8.16 13.20 6.33
CA ARG A 136 -7.64 14.46 5.79
C ARG A 136 -8.42 14.79 4.53
N ARG A 137 -9.09 15.94 4.49
CA ARG A 137 -9.77 16.46 3.29
C ARG A 137 -9.07 17.72 2.78
N SER A 138 -9.60 18.91 3.04
CA SER A 138 -9.05 20.25 2.75
C SER A 138 -8.05 20.41 1.57
N ASP A 139 -7.04 21.27 1.73
CA ASP A 139 -5.99 21.67 0.78
C ASP A 139 -5.28 20.49 0.13
N LYS A 140 -5.24 19.34 0.80
CA LYS A 140 -4.64 18.10 0.29
C LYS A 140 -5.44 17.43 -0.83
N VAL A 141 -6.75 17.64 -0.91
CA VAL A 141 -7.62 16.97 -1.91
C VAL A 141 -8.25 17.93 -2.92
N ALA A 142 -8.10 19.24 -2.73
CA ALA A 142 -8.59 20.30 -3.61
C ALA A 142 -7.68 21.56 -3.59
N GLY A 143 -7.76 22.39 -4.63
CA GLY A 143 -6.98 23.63 -4.73
C GLY A 143 -5.55 23.45 -5.25
N GLU A 144 -4.74 24.52 -5.20
CA GLU A 144 -3.36 24.55 -5.71
C GLU A 144 -2.41 23.64 -4.92
N CYS A 145 -2.78 23.24 -3.70
CA CYS A 145 -2.00 22.36 -2.82
C CYS A 145 -2.45 20.89 -2.86
N LYS A 146 -3.26 20.50 -3.86
CA LYS A 146 -3.75 19.12 -3.99
C LYS A 146 -2.58 18.12 -4.11
N GLU A 147 -2.46 17.25 -3.13
CA GLU A 147 -1.42 16.21 -3.05
C GLU A 147 -2.00 14.78 -3.12
N GLY A 148 -3.33 14.62 -3.09
CA GLY A 148 -3.99 13.32 -3.10
C GLY A 148 -5.40 13.34 -3.70
N ASN A 149 -5.97 12.14 -3.84
CA ASN A 149 -7.38 11.98 -4.22
C ASN A 149 -8.26 12.03 -2.97
N LEU A 150 -9.45 12.61 -3.10
CA LEU A 150 -10.47 12.57 -2.05
C LEU A 150 -10.82 11.12 -1.73
N ILE A 151 -10.68 10.74 -0.46
CA ILE A 151 -11.21 9.50 0.08
C ILE A 151 -12.47 9.86 0.87
N HIS A 152 -13.61 9.34 0.41
CA HIS A 152 -14.90 9.59 1.05
C HIS A 152 -14.97 8.93 2.43
N LEU A 153 -15.77 9.51 3.35
CA LEU A 153 -15.86 9.08 4.75
C LEU A 153 -16.30 7.62 4.85
N GLU A 154 -17.19 7.18 3.98
CA GLU A 154 -17.72 5.82 3.89
C GLU A 154 -16.60 4.80 3.79
N LYS A 155 -15.55 5.06 3.00
CA LYS A 155 -14.41 4.13 2.87
C LYS A 155 -13.63 3.97 4.17
N TYR A 156 -13.51 5.05 4.95
CA TYR A 156 -12.89 4.99 6.27
C TYR A 156 -13.75 4.18 7.24
N LEU A 157 -15.06 4.44 7.26
CA LEU A 157 -16.00 3.75 8.13
C LEU A 157 -16.13 2.26 7.77
N ASP A 158 -16.13 1.91 6.48
CA ASP A 158 -16.11 0.53 6.00
C ASP A 158 -14.87 -0.21 6.52
N ALA A 159 -13.68 0.39 6.37
CA ALA A 159 -12.44 -0.20 6.87
C ALA A 159 -12.45 -0.39 8.40
N VAL A 160 -13.00 0.60 9.13
CA VAL A 160 -13.18 0.52 10.59
C VAL A 160 -14.14 -0.60 10.96
N ASN A 161 -15.32 -0.65 10.34
CA ASN A 161 -16.35 -1.64 10.61
C ASN A 161 -15.85 -3.06 10.30
N MET A 162 -15.11 -3.22 9.20
CA MET A 162 -14.50 -4.50 8.85
C MET A 162 -13.45 -4.93 9.88
N TYR A 163 -12.61 -4.02 10.35
CA TYR A 163 -11.66 -4.32 11.43
C TYR A 163 -12.37 -4.67 12.76
N ALA A 164 -13.41 -3.90 13.12
CA ALA A 164 -14.17 -4.06 14.35
C ALA A 164 -14.86 -5.43 14.45
N ARG A 165 -15.42 -5.94 13.33
CA ARG A 165 -16.08 -7.27 13.27
C ARG A 165 -15.17 -8.41 13.74
N SER A 166 -13.87 -8.33 13.44
CA SER A 166 -12.89 -9.33 13.86
C SER A 166 -12.25 -9.04 15.23
N ASN A 167 -12.61 -7.91 15.86
CA ASN A 167 -12.01 -7.43 17.11
C ASN A 167 -13.09 -7.01 18.12
N PRO A 168 -13.84 -7.97 18.72
CA PRO A 168 -15.02 -7.68 19.53
C PRO A 168 -14.77 -6.91 20.83
N LYS A 169 -13.51 -6.73 21.23
CA LYS A 169 -13.12 -5.87 22.37
C LYS A 169 -13.05 -4.38 22.02
N VAL A 170 -13.02 -4.04 20.72
CA VAL A 170 -12.99 -2.65 20.27
C VAL A 170 -14.41 -2.10 20.35
N GLU A 171 -14.58 -1.03 21.12
CA GLU A 171 -15.86 -0.39 21.39
C GLU A 171 -15.91 1.05 20.85
N TYR A 172 -14.74 1.68 20.67
CA TYR A 172 -14.64 3.10 20.31
C TYR A 172 -13.85 3.31 19.00
N LEU A 173 -14.31 4.29 18.24
CA LEU A 173 -13.59 4.86 17.09
C LEU A 173 -13.20 6.31 17.43
N TYR A 174 -11.91 6.60 17.58
CA TYR A 174 -11.44 7.99 17.69
C TYR A 174 -11.20 8.60 16.31
N VAL A 175 -11.73 9.78 16.03
CA VAL A 175 -11.59 10.49 14.75
C VAL A 175 -10.62 11.67 14.92
N ALA A 176 -9.45 11.55 14.30
CA ALA A 176 -8.49 12.63 14.11
C ALA A 176 -8.71 13.27 12.74
N THR A 177 -9.09 14.55 12.72
CA THR A 177 -9.31 15.31 11.48
C THR A 177 -9.08 16.78 11.73
N ASP A 178 -8.61 17.48 10.71
CA ASP A 178 -8.27 18.90 10.71
C ASP A 178 -9.42 19.80 10.26
N THR A 179 -10.59 19.24 9.93
CA THR A 179 -11.76 19.98 9.46
C THR A 179 -13.03 19.61 10.21
N ASP A 180 -13.86 20.61 10.51
CA ASP A 180 -15.19 20.40 11.10
C ASP A 180 -16.17 19.78 10.10
N GLU A 181 -15.89 19.82 8.80
CA GLU A 181 -16.72 19.20 7.76
C GLU A 181 -16.92 17.70 8.02
N ILE A 182 -15.84 16.97 8.32
CA ILE A 182 -15.89 15.54 8.64
C ILE A 182 -16.74 15.28 9.89
N ILE A 183 -16.61 16.13 10.90
CA ILE A 183 -17.39 16.00 12.13
C ILE A 183 -18.89 16.23 11.84
N ASN A 184 -19.22 17.20 11.00
CA ASN A 184 -20.59 17.47 10.60
C ASN A 184 -21.17 16.34 9.72
N GLU A 185 -20.37 15.78 8.81
CA GLU A 185 -20.75 14.63 8.00
C GLU A 185 -21.05 13.41 8.89
N ILE A 186 -20.20 13.11 9.86
CA ILE A 186 -20.45 12.05 10.85
C ILE A 186 -21.75 12.29 11.63
N LYS A 187 -22.04 13.53 12.04
CA LYS A 187 -23.25 13.87 12.80
C LYS A 187 -24.54 13.80 11.99
N THR A 188 -24.47 14.17 10.70
CA THR A 188 -25.65 14.31 9.83
C THR A 188 -25.90 13.10 8.96
N GLY A 189 -24.86 12.31 8.70
CA GLY A 189 -24.95 11.10 7.90
C GLY A 189 -25.57 9.94 8.67
N ASN A 190 -26.28 9.08 7.94
CA ASN A 190 -26.82 7.84 8.48
C ASN A 190 -25.80 6.71 8.26
N TYR A 191 -24.72 6.73 9.02
CA TYR A 191 -23.66 5.73 8.94
C TYR A 191 -23.86 4.65 9.99
N GLU A 192 -23.91 3.38 9.54
CA GLU A 192 -23.81 2.26 10.47
C GLU A 192 -22.36 2.16 10.96
N SER A 193 -22.14 2.39 12.26
CA SER A 193 -20.88 2.09 12.93
C SER A 193 -21.15 1.10 14.05
N TYR A 194 -20.41 0.00 14.07
CA TYR A 194 -20.43 -0.93 15.22
C TYR A 194 -19.78 -0.34 16.47
N LEU A 195 -19.06 0.78 16.31
CA LEU A 195 -18.29 1.44 17.35
C LEU A 195 -18.90 2.79 17.74
N THR A 196 -18.74 3.17 19.00
CA THR A 196 -19.04 4.51 19.48
C THR A 196 -18.00 5.49 18.92
N ILE A 197 -18.45 6.43 18.08
CA ILE A 197 -17.57 7.41 17.43
C ILE A 197 -17.26 8.54 18.41
N ILE A 198 -15.98 8.81 18.61
CA ILE A 198 -15.42 9.82 19.50
C ILE A 198 -14.60 10.81 18.67
N TYR A 199 -14.78 12.11 18.92
CA TYR A 199 -13.93 13.19 18.42
C TYR A 199 -13.81 14.27 19.49
N ASP A 200 -12.75 15.06 19.44
CA ASP A 200 -12.57 16.16 20.38
C ASP A 200 -13.42 17.36 19.98
N SER A 201 -14.47 17.64 20.75
CA SER A 201 -15.36 18.79 20.52
C SER A 201 -14.76 20.12 21.00
N LYS A 202 -13.69 20.09 21.80
CA LYS A 202 -12.97 21.27 22.29
C LYS A 202 -11.81 21.66 21.37
N GLU A 203 -11.49 20.83 20.38
CA GLU A 203 -10.43 21.07 19.41
C GLU A 203 -10.79 22.19 18.44
N THR A 204 -9.97 23.24 18.40
CA THR A 204 -10.02 24.27 17.36
C THR A 204 -9.37 23.72 16.10
N ARG A 205 -10.18 23.40 15.08
CA ARG A 205 -9.71 22.84 13.81
C ARG A 205 -9.25 23.95 12.88
N ARG A 206 -7.92 24.12 12.76
CA ARG A 206 -7.30 25.15 11.91
C ARG A 206 -7.02 24.61 10.53
N ASP A 207 -8.09 24.47 9.77
CA ASP A 207 -7.98 23.89 8.43
C ASP A 207 -7.00 24.67 7.54
N GLY A 208 -6.08 23.98 6.88
CA GLY A 208 -4.99 24.60 6.11
C GLY A 208 -3.99 25.41 6.96
N TYR A 209 -3.79 25.07 8.25
CA TYR A 209 -2.94 25.80 9.21
C TYR A 209 -1.63 26.33 8.61
N CYS A 210 -0.84 25.50 7.93
CA CYS A 210 0.46 25.90 7.39
C CYS A 210 0.34 27.01 6.34
N HIS A 211 -0.68 26.94 5.48
CA HIS A 211 -0.95 27.93 4.45
C HIS A 211 -1.36 29.26 5.08
N LYS A 212 -2.31 29.22 6.02
CA LYS A 212 -2.79 30.39 6.77
C LYS A 212 -1.68 31.06 7.56
N LEU A 213 -0.81 30.26 8.18
CA LEU A 213 0.38 30.74 8.88
C LEU A 213 1.35 31.46 7.92
N HIS A 214 1.61 30.91 6.74
CA HIS A 214 2.49 31.54 5.73
C HIS A 214 1.91 32.83 5.15
N GLN A 215 0.58 32.92 5.05
CA GLN A 215 -0.13 34.14 4.60
C GLN A 215 -0.23 35.21 5.70
N GLY A 216 0.18 34.90 6.93
CA GLY A 216 0.06 35.81 8.07
C GLY A 216 -1.37 35.93 8.61
N GLU A 217 -2.25 34.98 8.30
CA GLU A 217 -3.61 34.92 8.86
C GLU A 217 -3.62 34.38 10.29
N ILE A 218 -2.63 33.57 10.65
CA ILE A 218 -2.42 33.07 12.01
C ILE A 218 -1.16 33.72 12.55
N THR A 219 -1.32 34.61 13.54
CA THR A 219 -0.19 35.31 14.16
C THR A 219 -0.17 35.21 15.69
N ASP A 220 -1.26 34.77 16.31
CA ASP A 220 -1.34 34.64 17.78
C ASP A 220 -0.42 33.48 18.24
N PRO A 221 0.58 33.76 19.09
CA PRO A 221 1.43 32.73 19.67
C PRO A 221 0.65 31.62 20.40
N ASN A 222 -0.47 31.92 21.03
CA ASN A 222 -1.27 30.91 21.73
C ASN A 222 -1.95 29.95 20.77
N ASP A 223 -2.44 30.44 19.63
CA ASP A 223 -3.03 29.59 18.59
C ASP A 223 -2.01 28.66 17.95
N ILE A 224 -0.82 29.19 17.68
CA ILE A 224 0.32 28.42 17.15
C ILE A 224 0.70 27.29 18.12
N GLU A 225 0.79 27.59 19.42
CA GLU A 225 1.09 26.57 20.42
C GLU A 225 -0.03 25.55 20.54
N ASP A 226 -1.28 26.00 20.63
CA ASP A 226 -2.44 25.13 20.71
C ASP A 226 -2.52 24.15 19.54
N GLU A 227 -2.15 24.59 18.33
CA GLU A 227 -2.05 23.71 17.15
C GLU A 227 -1.01 22.61 17.35
N VAL A 228 0.20 22.95 17.81
CA VAL A 228 1.26 21.97 18.06
C VAL A 228 0.88 21.00 19.17
N ILE A 229 0.27 21.47 20.26
CA ILE A 229 -0.20 20.62 21.37
C ILE A 229 -1.35 19.72 20.90
N THR A 230 -2.25 20.21 20.06
CA THR A 230 -3.35 19.44 19.47
C THR A 230 -2.83 18.35 18.54
N PHE A 231 -1.85 18.67 17.69
CA PHE A 231 -1.13 17.68 16.88
C PHE A 231 -0.54 16.58 17.76
N MET A 232 0.18 16.93 18.83
CA MET A 232 0.81 15.96 19.73
C MET A 232 -0.23 15.09 20.45
N LYS A 233 -1.35 15.69 20.91
CA LYS A 233 -2.47 14.95 21.53
C LYS A 233 -3.07 13.94 20.56
N ASN A 234 -3.37 14.36 19.33
CA ASN A 234 -3.90 13.46 18.30
C ASN A 234 -2.88 12.35 17.97
N MET A 235 -1.60 12.68 17.88
CA MET A 235 -0.53 11.69 17.67
C MET A 235 -0.46 10.66 18.81
N GLU A 236 -0.56 11.09 20.06
CA GLU A 236 -0.58 10.20 21.23
C GLU A 236 -1.77 9.23 21.21
N LEU A 237 -2.95 9.69 20.83
CA LEU A 237 -4.13 8.82 20.67
C LEU A 237 -3.91 7.82 19.53
N MET A 238 -3.34 8.26 18.40
CA MET A 238 -2.98 7.37 17.30
C MET A 238 -1.93 6.33 17.73
N ILE A 239 -0.93 6.70 18.54
CA ILE A 239 0.08 5.77 19.05
C ILE A 239 -0.55 4.72 19.99
N ARG A 240 -1.51 5.12 20.82
CA ARG A 240 -2.16 4.25 21.81
C ARG A 240 -3.18 3.29 21.24
N ALA A 241 -3.81 3.65 20.11
CA ALA A 241 -4.89 2.87 19.50
C ALA A 241 -4.51 1.40 19.24
N LYS A 242 -5.49 0.51 19.21
CA LYS A 242 -5.25 -0.89 18.80
C LYS A 242 -4.75 -0.98 17.36
N GLN A 243 -5.44 -0.26 16.49
CA GLN A 243 -5.17 -0.13 15.07
C GLN A 243 -5.43 1.31 14.66
N ILE A 244 -4.65 1.77 13.70
CA ILE A 244 -4.89 3.05 13.03
C ILE A 244 -5.35 2.82 11.60
N ILE A 245 -6.29 3.63 11.15
CA ILE A 245 -6.82 3.65 9.79
C ILE A 245 -6.58 5.05 9.22
N GLY A 246 -6.13 5.15 7.99
CA GLY A 246 -5.80 6.44 7.42
C GLY A 246 -5.30 6.32 5.99
N ALA A 247 -4.66 7.37 5.52
CA ALA A 247 -4.05 7.39 4.19
C ALA A 247 -2.63 7.96 4.30
N ARG A 248 -1.66 7.25 3.71
CA ARG A 248 -0.24 7.64 3.67
C ARG A 248 0.04 8.84 2.77
N MET A 249 -0.99 9.42 2.15
CA MET A 249 -0.96 10.80 1.65
C MET A 249 -0.74 11.84 2.75
N SER A 250 -1.04 11.51 4.01
CA SER A 250 -0.75 12.36 5.16
C SER A 250 0.51 11.91 5.90
N PHE A 251 1.49 12.80 5.99
CA PHE A 251 2.67 12.57 6.83
C PHE A 251 2.32 12.47 8.33
N PHE A 252 1.17 12.99 8.78
CA PHE A 252 0.66 12.74 10.12
C PHE A 252 0.41 11.23 10.33
N PHE A 253 -0.26 10.59 9.37
CA PHE A 253 -0.56 9.17 9.43
C PHE A 253 0.73 8.32 9.37
N VAL A 254 1.65 8.68 8.48
CA VAL A 254 2.97 8.01 8.38
C VAL A 254 3.78 8.15 9.67
N ALA A 255 3.80 9.35 10.26
CA ALA A 255 4.48 9.57 11.53
C ALA A 255 3.87 8.69 12.64
N ALA A 256 2.54 8.54 12.66
CA ALA A 256 1.87 7.63 13.58
C ALA A 256 2.27 6.16 13.37
N GLU A 257 2.32 5.67 12.12
CA GLU A 257 2.81 4.31 11.82
C GLU A 257 4.23 4.10 12.37
N LEU A 258 5.13 5.04 12.08
CA LEU A 258 6.53 4.99 12.54
C LEU A 258 6.63 5.06 14.07
N LEU A 259 5.88 5.94 14.73
CA LEU A 259 5.90 6.07 16.19
C LEU A 259 5.31 4.84 16.90
N ARG A 260 4.38 4.13 16.25
CA ARG A 260 3.89 2.83 16.72
C ARG A 260 4.88 1.68 16.45
N ASN A 261 5.79 1.85 15.50
CA ASN A 261 6.53 0.73 14.89
C ASN A 261 5.58 -0.37 14.38
N SER A 262 4.47 0.05 13.77
CA SER A 262 3.42 -0.84 13.29
C SER A 262 2.64 -0.16 12.19
N PHE A 263 2.31 -0.91 11.14
CA PHE A 263 1.57 -0.40 10.00
C PHE A 263 0.08 -0.19 10.31
N GLY A 264 -0.45 0.89 9.76
CA GLY A 264 -1.87 1.21 9.73
C GLY A 264 -2.59 0.50 8.59
N ILE A 265 -3.93 0.50 8.63
CA ILE A 265 -4.75 0.18 7.46
C ILE A 265 -4.71 1.42 6.57
N ASN A 266 -4.02 1.30 5.44
CA ASN A 266 -3.85 2.39 4.50
C ASN A 266 -4.95 2.36 3.42
N LEU A 267 -5.58 3.50 3.21
CA LEU A 267 -6.63 3.69 2.22
C LEU A 267 -6.17 4.46 0.98
N GLY A 268 -4.93 4.97 0.97
CA GLY A 268 -4.37 5.62 -0.20
C GLY A 268 -3.01 6.27 0.06
N ASP A 269 -2.16 6.28 -0.97
CA ASP A 269 -0.81 6.84 -0.94
C ASP A 269 -0.74 8.24 -1.58
N ASN A 270 0.31 9.00 -1.23
CA ASN A 270 0.64 10.25 -1.91
C ASN A 270 1.24 9.95 -3.28
N LEU A 271 0.65 10.44 -4.37
CA LEU A 271 1.17 10.24 -5.73
C LEU A 271 2.32 11.22 -6.06
N VAL A 272 2.36 12.37 -5.38
CA VAL A 272 3.32 13.45 -5.64
C VAL A 272 4.59 13.26 -4.80
N TYR A 273 4.42 12.83 -3.55
CA TYR A 273 5.49 12.55 -2.61
C TYR A 273 5.33 11.13 -2.05
N PRO A 274 5.53 10.08 -2.88
CA PRO A 274 5.40 8.71 -2.41
C PRO A 274 6.36 8.51 -1.25
N VAL A 275 5.79 8.25 -0.08
CA VAL A 275 6.59 7.95 1.08
C VAL A 275 7.09 6.53 0.84
N LYS A 276 8.32 6.41 0.35
CA LYS A 276 8.97 5.18 -0.15
C LYS A 276 9.28 4.18 0.96
N PHE A 277 8.30 3.96 1.84
CA PHE A 277 8.29 2.94 2.86
C PHE A 277 7.81 1.61 2.30
N TYR A 278 7.12 1.57 1.16
CA TYR A 278 6.59 0.32 0.61
C TYR A 278 7.25 0.04 -0.73
N THR A 279 8.02 -1.04 -0.78
CA THR A 279 8.06 -1.85 -2.00
C THR A 279 6.73 -2.60 -2.07
N LYS A 280 6.26 -2.85 -3.29
CA LYS A 280 5.06 -3.67 -3.48
C LYS A 280 5.46 -5.14 -3.36
N SER A 281 5.78 -5.55 -2.14
CA SER A 281 6.20 -6.90 -1.79
C SER A 281 5.03 -7.88 -1.84
N PHE A 282 5.31 -9.16 -2.08
CA PHE A 282 4.27 -10.17 -2.20
C PHE A 282 3.87 -10.66 -0.82
N ARG A 283 2.63 -10.43 -0.41
CA ARG A 283 2.09 -11.00 0.82
C ARG A 283 2.07 -12.53 0.74
N GLN A 284 1.64 -13.04 -0.40
CA GLN A 284 1.50 -14.46 -0.67
C GLN A 284 1.78 -14.73 -2.15
N THR A 285 2.44 -15.84 -2.42
CA THR A 285 2.57 -16.40 -3.77
C THR A 285 1.71 -17.64 -3.88
N PHE A 286 0.82 -17.66 -4.86
CA PHE A 286 -0.01 -18.81 -5.20
C PHE A 286 0.56 -19.49 -6.44
N ILE A 287 0.81 -20.78 -6.34
CA ILE A 287 1.25 -21.61 -7.48
C ILE A 287 0.11 -22.57 -7.81
N ILE A 288 -0.51 -22.39 -8.96
CA ILE A 288 -1.53 -23.32 -9.46
C ILE A 288 -0.81 -24.61 -9.84
N ASN A 289 -1.16 -25.73 -9.22
CA ASN A 289 -0.56 -27.02 -9.51
C ASN A 289 -1.61 -28.12 -9.54
N LEU A 290 -1.55 -28.98 -10.56
CA LEU A 290 -2.35 -30.20 -10.60
C LEU A 290 -1.68 -31.28 -9.75
N GLU A 291 -2.39 -31.87 -8.79
CA GLU A 291 -1.85 -32.87 -7.84
C GLU A 291 -1.13 -34.05 -8.51
N HIS A 292 -1.46 -34.38 -9.75
CA HIS A 292 -0.84 -35.46 -10.52
C HIS A 292 0.43 -35.06 -11.28
N ARG A 293 0.74 -33.76 -11.41
CA ARG A 293 1.92 -33.21 -12.11
C ARG A 293 3.07 -32.99 -11.13
N TYR A 294 3.52 -34.09 -10.51
CA TYR A 294 4.61 -34.08 -9.52
C TYR A 294 5.94 -33.58 -10.09
N ASP A 295 6.18 -33.81 -11.38
CA ASP A 295 7.33 -33.33 -12.15
C ASP A 295 7.35 -31.79 -12.21
N LYS A 296 6.22 -31.18 -12.58
CA LYS A 296 6.05 -29.72 -12.61
C LYS A 296 6.16 -29.10 -11.22
N ARG A 297 5.56 -29.74 -10.20
CA ARG A 297 5.69 -29.30 -8.80
C ARG A 297 7.15 -29.25 -8.35
N LYS A 298 7.91 -30.34 -8.54
CA LYS A 298 9.34 -30.37 -8.19
C LYS A 298 10.14 -29.31 -8.94
N TYR A 299 9.81 -29.08 -10.21
CA TYR A 299 10.42 -28.02 -10.98
C TYR A 299 10.12 -26.64 -10.38
N MET A 300 8.87 -26.33 -10.06
CA MET A 300 8.51 -25.07 -9.40
C MET A 300 9.19 -24.90 -8.06
N GLU A 301 9.25 -25.95 -7.22
CA GLU A 301 10.00 -25.92 -5.96
C GLU A 301 11.49 -25.59 -6.17
N SER A 302 12.11 -26.07 -7.25
CA SER A 302 13.48 -25.71 -7.63
C SER A 302 13.61 -24.24 -8.06
N GLN A 303 12.61 -23.70 -8.79
CA GLN A 303 12.57 -22.30 -9.21
C GLN A 303 12.43 -21.36 -8.02
N ILE A 304 11.53 -21.68 -7.08
CA ILE A 304 11.37 -20.92 -5.83
C ILE A 304 12.64 -21.03 -4.97
N SER A 305 13.31 -22.18 -4.95
CA SER A 305 14.58 -22.32 -4.23
C SER A 305 15.68 -21.46 -4.82
N ARG A 306 15.69 -21.23 -6.13
CA ARG A 306 16.65 -20.33 -6.80
C ARG A 306 16.48 -18.88 -6.34
N THR A 307 15.25 -18.41 -6.07
CA THR A 307 15.02 -17.02 -5.65
C THR A 307 15.62 -16.70 -4.28
N LYS A 308 15.86 -17.72 -3.44
CA LYS A 308 16.60 -17.57 -2.17
C LYS A 308 18.03 -17.06 -2.38
N GLN A 309 18.67 -17.42 -3.50
CA GLN A 309 20.01 -16.91 -3.84
C GLN A 309 20.03 -15.39 -4.09
N TRP A 310 18.85 -14.81 -4.35
CA TRP A 310 18.66 -13.37 -4.51
C TRP A 310 18.17 -12.69 -3.22
N GLY A 311 18.17 -13.40 -2.08
CA GLY A 311 17.65 -12.88 -0.81
C GLY A 311 16.12 -12.78 -0.75
N MET A 312 15.40 -13.48 -1.64
CA MET A 312 13.93 -13.49 -1.67
C MET A 312 13.35 -14.72 -0.93
N ASP A 313 13.78 -14.95 0.30
CA ASP A 313 13.25 -16.01 1.17
C ASP A 313 12.13 -15.50 2.09
N ILE A 314 11.23 -16.40 2.52
CA ILE A 314 10.13 -16.10 3.47
C ILE A 314 10.62 -15.42 4.77
N ASN A 315 11.90 -15.54 5.08
CA ASN A 315 12.54 -15.14 6.33
C ASN A 315 13.62 -14.09 6.14
N GLY A 316 13.62 -13.31 5.04
CA GLY A 316 14.66 -12.34 4.71
C GLY A 316 14.92 -11.29 5.79
N GLY A 317 15.62 -11.70 6.86
CA GLY A 317 16.22 -10.88 7.91
C GLY A 317 15.75 -11.05 9.36
N VAL A 318 14.64 -11.71 9.73
CA VAL A 318 14.22 -11.76 11.16
C VAL A 318 13.57 -13.10 11.54
N GLN A 319 14.34 -14.01 12.13
CA GLN A 319 13.77 -15.04 13.00
C GLN A 319 13.04 -14.32 14.15
N GLN A 320 11.71 -14.48 14.24
CA GLN A 320 10.77 -13.82 15.17
C GLN A 320 10.09 -12.51 14.69
N ALA A 321 9.63 -12.44 13.43
CA ALA A 321 8.71 -11.39 13.02
C ALA A 321 7.24 -11.70 13.45
N PRO A 322 6.47 -10.73 13.98
CA PRO A 322 5.06 -10.90 14.31
C PRO A 322 4.19 -11.12 13.05
N SER A 323 2.97 -11.63 13.21
CA SER A 323 2.00 -11.95 12.13
C SER A 323 1.67 -10.80 11.16
N SER A 324 2.08 -9.58 11.50
CA SER A 324 1.93 -8.34 10.73
C SER A 324 3.09 -8.00 9.78
N ALA A 325 4.18 -8.78 9.76
CA ALA A 325 5.29 -8.55 8.82
C ALA A 325 4.93 -9.01 7.39
N ILE A 326 5.24 -8.18 6.39
CA ILE A 326 5.09 -8.51 4.97
C ILE A 326 6.43 -9.12 4.51
N PRO A 327 6.46 -10.39 4.09
CA PRO A 327 7.71 -11.02 3.66
C PRO A 327 8.31 -10.26 2.46
N ASN A 328 9.60 -9.91 2.53
CA ASN A 328 10.37 -9.44 1.37
C ASN A 328 10.75 -10.58 0.40
N GLY A 329 10.09 -11.74 0.53
CA GLY A 329 10.42 -12.95 -0.23
C GLY A 329 9.21 -13.72 -0.70
N ILE A 330 9.47 -14.78 -1.45
CA ILE A 330 8.41 -15.62 -2.02
C ILE A 330 7.92 -16.59 -0.96
N ASN A 331 6.66 -16.43 -0.55
CA ASN A 331 5.94 -17.40 0.29
C ASN A 331 5.02 -18.24 -0.60
N PRO A 332 5.45 -19.41 -1.12
CA PRO A 332 4.63 -20.21 -2.03
C PRO A 332 3.58 -21.04 -1.27
N ILE A 333 2.33 -20.97 -1.72
CA ILE A 333 1.31 -21.97 -1.43
C ILE A 333 0.88 -22.61 -2.75
N PHE A 334 0.97 -23.93 -2.81
CA PHE A 334 0.44 -24.70 -3.93
C PHE A 334 -1.07 -24.79 -3.80
N ILE A 335 -1.78 -24.23 -4.77
CA ILE A 335 -3.23 -24.33 -4.88
C ILE A 335 -3.54 -25.52 -5.78
N LYS A 336 -4.40 -26.40 -5.28
CA LYS A 336 -4.91 -27.54 -6.05
C LYS A 336 -5.68 -27.03 -7.26
N GLY A 337 -5.09 -27.19 -8.44
CA GLY A 337 -5.73 -26.86 -9.71
C GLY A 337 -6.90 -27.81 -10.01
N VAL A 338 -7.87 -27.31 -10.76
CA VAL A 338 -9.01 -28.09 -11.25
C VAL A 338 -8.54 -28.98 -12.39
N ASN A 339 -8.78 -30.29 -12.28
CA ASN A 339 -8.35 -31.26 -13.28
C ASN A 339 -9.21 -31.17 -14.56
N GLY A 340 -8.69 -30.47 -15.56
CA GLY A 340 -9.33 -30.31 -16.87
C GLY A 340 -9.43 -31.57 -17.73
N HIS A 341 -8.73 -32.64 -17.39
CA HIS A 341 -8.79 -33.91 -18.14
C HIS A 341 -9.90 -34.85 -17.67
N SER A 342 -10.59 -34.53 -16.57
CA SER A 342 -11.69 -35.33 -16.03
C SER A 342 -13.00 -34.55 -16.15
N LYS A 343 -13.84 -34.94 -17.12
CA LYS A 343 -15.16 -34.34 -17.34
C LYS A 343 -16.03 -34.40 -16.08
N ASP A 344 -16.07 -35.55 -15.40
CA ASP A 344 -16.86 -35.71 -14.17
C ASP A 344 -16.43 -34.73 -13.07
N LEU A 345 -15.12 -34.58 -12.84
CA LEU A 345 -14.60 -33.62 -11.85
C LEU A 345 -14.89 -32.18 -12.27
N LEU A 346 -14.78 -31.84 -13.56
CA LEU A 346 -15.11 -30.51 -14.05
C LEU A 346 -16.57 -30.15 -13.78
N LEU A 347 -17.50 -31.06 -14.09
CA LEU A 347 -18.94 -30.83 -13.93
C LEU A 347 -19.35 -30.58 -12.46
N THR A 348 -18.59 -31.09 -11.48
CA THR A 348 -18.84 -30.79 -10.06
C THR A 348 -18.74 -29.29 -9.72
N HIS A 349 -18.02 -28.52 -10.53
CA HIS A 349 -17.83 -27.09 -10.30
C HIS A 349 -19.03 -26.23 -10.70
N LYS A 350 -20.01 -26.79 -11.45
CA LYS A 350 -21.26 -26.13 -11.87
C LYS A 350 -21.01 -24.77 -12.56
N PHE A 351 -20.16 -24.75 -13.58
CA PHE A 351 -19.90 -23.57 -14.40
C PHE A 351 -20.87 -23.50 -15.59
N LYS A 352 -20.91 -22.36 -16.29
CA LYS A 352 -21.65 -22.21 -17.55
C LYS A 352 -20.75 -21.49 -18.56
N VAL A 353 -20.61 -22.07 -19.75
CA VAL A 353 -19.89 -21.44 -20.87
C VAL A 353 -20.79 -20.38 -21.51
N ILE A 354 -20.20 -19.29 -22.01
CA ILE A 354 -20.97 -18.26 -22.71
C ILE A 354 -21.62 -18.79 -23.99
N GLU A 355 -22.82 -18.30 -24.32
CA GLU A 355 -23.52 -18.68 -25.55
C GLU A 355 -22.76 -18.21 -26.80
N GLY A 356 -22.70 -19.09 -27.82
CA GLY A 356 -22.04 -18.81 -29.11
C GLY A 356 -20.58 -19.26 -29.21
N PHE A 357 -20.04 -19.91 -28.18
CA PHE A 357 -18.70 -20.51 -28.19
C PHE A 357 -18.64 -21.90 -28.89
N ASP A 358 -19.80 -22.48 -29.25
CA ASP A 358 -19.93 -23.87 -29.73
C ASP A 358 -19.66 -24.11 -31.22
N ALA A 359 -19.32 -23.09 -32.01
CA ALA A 359 -19.04 -23.24 -33.45
C ALA A 359 -17.53 -23.13 -33.74
N GLY A 360 -16.79 -24.22 -33.52
CA GLY A 360 -15.39 -24.37 -33.95
C GLY A 360 -14.30 -23.82 -33.01
N ASN A 361 -14.67 -23.10 -31.95
CA ASN A 361 -13.78 -22.54 -30.93
C ASN A 361 -14.13 -23.01 -29.50
N ALA A 362 -14.76 -24.17 -29.34
CA ALA A 362 -15.22 -24.65 -28.04
C ALA A 362 -14.08 -24.77 -27.01
N LEU A 363 -14.33 -24.30 -25.77
CA LEU A 363 -13.39 -24.43 -24.67
C LEU A 363 -13.01 -25.90 -24.48
N THR A 364 -11.74 -26.16 -24.23
CA THR A 364 -11.26 -27.48 -23.88
C THR A 364 -11.34 -27.68 -22.37
N GLY A 365 -11.49 -28.93 -21.92
CA GLY A 365 -11.48 -29.25 -20.49
C GLY A 365 -10.26 -28.67 -19.73
N PRO A 366 -9.03 -28.75 -20.27
CA PRO A 366 -7.85 -28.08 -19.71
C PRO A 366 -8.00 -26.56 -19.53
N GLU A 367 -8.55 -25.84 -20.51
CA GLU A 367 -8.77 -24.38 -20.42
C GLU A 367 -9.82 -24.03 -19.36
N ILE A 368 -10.88 -24.84 -19.24
CA ILE A 368 -11.88 -24.73 -18.18
C ILE A 368 -11.21 -24.96 -16.82
N GLY A 369 -10.40 -26.01 -16.69
CA GLY A 369 -9.67 -26.33 -15.47
C GLY A 369 -8.72 -25.21 -15.04
N CYS A 370 -7.95 -24.66 -15.98
CA CYS A 370 -7.09 -23.50 -15.74
C CYS A 370 -7.91 -22.30 -15.24
N SER A 371 -8.96 -21.94 -15.98
CA SER A 371 -9.82 -20.79 -15.67
C SER A 371 -10.47 -20.88 -14.28
N LEU A 372 -10.99 -22.06 -13.92
CA LEU A 372 -11.57 -22.30 -12.60
C LEU A 372 -10.53 -22.29 -11.47
N SER A 373 -9.28 -22.65 -11.77
CA SER A 373 -8.17 -22.59 -10.81
C SER A 373 -7.84 -21.13 -10.46
N HIS A 374 -7.72 -20.25 -11.45
CA HIS A 374 -7.55 -18.81 -11.21
C HIS A 374 -8.72 -18.21 -10.43
N LEU A 375 -9.96 -18.55 -10.80
CA LEU A 375 -11.16 -18.12 -10.08
C LEU A 375 -11.12 -18.48 -8.59
N SER A 376 -10.63 -19.68 -8.26
CA SER A 376 -10.52 -20.12 -6.86
C SER A 376 -9.56 -19.23 -6.04
N ILE A 377 -8.47 -18.77 -6.66
CA ILE A 377 -7.50 -17.87 -6.03
C ILE A 377 -8.10 -16.48 -5.84
N TRP A 378 -8.80 -15.93 -6.83
CA TRP A 378 -9.44 -14.63 -6.69
C TRP A 378 -10.45 -14.61 -5.55
N LYS A 379 -11.29 -15.66 -5.45
CA LYS A 379 -12.21 -15.84 -4.32
C LYS A 379 -11.48 -15.92 -2.99
N LYS A 380 -10.37 -16.65 -2.93
CA LYS A 380 -9.55 -16.77 -1.73
C LYS A 380 -8.98 -15.42 -1.30
N ILE A 381 -8.40 -14.65 -2.22
CA ILE A 381 -7.86 -13.30 -1.94
C ILE A 381 -8.94 -12.41 -1.32
N VAL A 382 -10.11 -12.32 -1.97
CA VAL A 382 -11.20 -11.47 -1.48
C VAL A 382 -11.69 -11.93 -0.11
N ARG A 383 -12.00 -13.22 0.04
CA ARG A 383 -12.47 -13.78 1.31
C ARG A 383 -11.47 -13.56 2.45
N ASP A 384 -10.19 -13.85 2.21
CA ASP A 384 -9.17 -13.79 3.27
C ASP A 384 -8.84 -12.35 3.65
N THR A 385 -8.91 -11.40 2.71
CA THR A 385 -8.80 -9.96 3.00
C THR A 385 -10.00 -9.48 3.83
N GLU A 386 -11.22 -9.89 3.47
CA GLU A 386 -12.44 -9.52 4.20
C GLU A 386 -12.51 -10.11 5.62
N LEU A 387 -11.85 -11.25 5.84
CA LEU A 387 -11.66 -11.85 7.16
C LEU A 387 -10.51 -11.22 7.95
N GLY A 388 -9.75 -10.29 7.36
CA GLY A 388 -8.61 -9.62 7.98
C GLY A 388 -7.31 -10.45 8.04
N LEU A 389 -7.22 -11.53 7.26
CA LEU A 389 -6.01 -12.36 7.15
C LEU A 389 -4.96 -11.73 6.21
N TYR A 390 -5.45 -10.96 5.24
CA TYR A 390 -4.67 -10.10 4.35
C TYR A 390 -5.12 -8.64 4.48
N GLN A 391 -4.24 -7.71 4.15
CA GLN A 391 -4.51 -6.27 4.10
C GLN A 391 -5.02 -5.85 2.72
N TYR A 392 -5.72 -4.72 2.64
CA TYR A 392 -6.28 -4.21 1.37
C TYR A 392 -5.21 -3.78 0.36
N ASP A 393 -4.02 -3.42 0.84
CA ASP A 393 -2.86 -3.02 0.04
C ASP A 393 -1.84 -4.16 -0.18
N ASP A 394 -2.20 -5.40 0.21
CA ASP A 394 -1.37 -6.58 -0.07
C ASP A 394 -1.36 -6.89 -1.58
N HIS A 395 -0.19 -7.35 -2.05
CA HIS A 395 0.02 -7.81 -3.42
C HIS A 395 0.20 -9.33 -3.44
N PHE A 396 -0.49 -9.98 -4.37
CA PHE A 396 -0.48 -11.43 -4.50
C PHE A 396 0.20 -11.83 -5.81
N LEU A 397 1.24 -12.66 -5.75
CA LEU A 397 1.86 -13.23 -6.94
C LEU A 397 1.13 -14.52 -7.31
N ILE A 398 0.60 -14.62 -8.52
CA ILE A 398 -0.02 -15.83 -9.06
C ILE A 398 0.90 -16.40 -10.13
N LEU A 399 1.17 -17.69 -10.06
CA LEU A 399 2.04 -18.44 -10.97
C LEU A 399 1.34 -19.72 -11.44
N GLU A 400 1.47 -20.04 -12.72
CA GLU A 400 1.22 -21.39 -13.25
C GLU A 400 2.38 -22.35 -12.91
N ASP A 401 2.21 -23.66 -13.16
CA ASP A 401 3.13 -24.72 -12.71
C ASP A 401 4.36 -24.96 -13.61
N ASP A 402 4.64 -24.08 -14.56
CA ASP A 402 5.73 -24.23 -15.52
C ASP A 402 6.44 -22.92 -15.90
N ILE A 403 6.66 -22.05 -14.91
CA ILE A 403 7.38 -20.78 -15.10
C ILE A 403 8.86 -20.85 -14.73
N LEU A 404 9.68 -20.02 -15.36
CA LEU A 404 11.09 -19.78 -15.11
C LEU A 404 11.29 -18.33 -14.64
N PHE A 405 11.89 -18.15 -13.46
CA PHE A 405 12.32 -16.82 -13.02
C PHE A 405 13.59 -16.39 -13.76
N LEU A 406 13.59 -15.17 -14.29
CA LEU A 406 14.76 -14.52 -14.89
C LEU A 406 15.56 -13.77 -13.83
N ASP A 407 16.85 -13.48 -14.11
CA ASP A 407 17.76 -12.87 -13.11
C ASP A 407 17.33 -11.46 -12.69
N ASN A 408 16.55 -10.75 -13.51
CA ASN A 408 15.97 -9.45 -13.21
C ASN A 408 14.73 -9.54 -12.29
N PHE A 409 14.20 -10.74 -12.00
CA PHE A 409 13.06 -10.92 -11.08
C PHE A 409 13.33 -10.41 -9.67
N LYS A 410 14.59 -10.44 -9.22
CA LYS A 410 14.99 -9.87 -7.92
C LYS A 410 14.67 -8.37 -7.76
N TYR A 411 14.40 -7.66 -8.85
CA TYR A 411 14.00 -6.26 -8.86
C TYR A 411 12.50 -6.04 -9.05
N VAL A 412 11.69 -7.11 -9.07
CA VAL A 412 10.25 -7.01 -9.38
C VAL A 412 9.52 -6.06 -8.44
N HIS A 413 9.88 -6.04 -7.15
CA HIS A 413 9.27 -5.12 -6.19
C HIS A 413 9.64 -3.65 -6.44
N ASP A 414 10.85 -3.40 -6.95
CA ASP A 414 11.27 -2.07 -7.37
C ASP A 414 10.47 -1.64 -8.60
N TYR A 415 10.29 -2.54 -9.57
CA TYR A 415 9.51 -2.26 -10.79
C TYR A 415 8.06 -1.92 -10.47
N LEU A 416 7.41 -2.72 -9.61
CA LEU A 416 6.04 -2.47 -9.17
C LEU A 416 5.90 -1.14 -8.43
N ALA A 417 6.92 -0.75 -7.67
CA ALA A 417 6.95 0.52 -6.94
C ALA A 417 7.14 1.76 -7.85
N GLU A 418 7.39 1.58 -9.16
CA GLU A 418 7.48 2.70 -10.09
C GLU A 418 6.12 3.29 -10.49
N ILE A 419 5.04 2.56 -10.25
CA ILE A 419 3.67 3.05 -10.45
C ILE A 419 2.95 3.08 -9.11
N ASP A 420 2.01 4.00 -8.93
CA ASP A 420 1.36 4.17 -7.63
C ASP A 420 0.27 3.13 -7.39
N THR A 421 -0.68 2.99 -8.31
CA THR A 421 -1.81 2.07 -8.17
C THR A 421 -1.97 1.17 -9.40
N PHE A 422 -2.35 -0.07 -9.16
CA PHE A 422 -2.75 -1.03 -10.18
C PHE A 422 -3.76 -2.02 -9.60
N ASP A 423 -4.54 -2.62 -10.48
CA ASP A 423 -5.36 -3.79 -10.14
C ASP A 423 -4.60 -5.08 -10.48
N LEU A 424 -3.79 -5.03 -11.54
CA LEU A 424 -3.06 -6.16 -12.07
C LEU A 424 -1.75 -5.77 -12.74
N VAL A 425 -0.68 -6.55 -12.55
CA VAL A 425 0.57 -6.44 -13.32
C VAL A 425 0.99 -7.80 -13.87
N PHE A 426 1.03 -7.96 -15.19
CA PHE A 426 1.58 -9.15 -15.83
C PHE A 426 3.11 -9.16 -15.71
N LEU A 427 3.67 -10.26 -15.20
CA LEU A 427 5.12 -10.48 -15.14
C LEU A 427 5.65 -11.22 -16.37
N ASN A 428 4.73 -11.90 -17.06
CA ASN A 428 4.87 -12.44 -18.40
C ASN A 428 3.50 -12.41 -19.10
N ARG A 429 3.52 -12.32 -20.42
CA ARG A 429 2.35 -12.51 -21.30
C ARG A 429 2.83 -12.81 -22.71
N GLN A 430 1.94 -13.32 -23.55
CA GLN A 430 2.14 -13.34 -24.98
C GLN A 430 1.61 -12.03 -25.59
N HIS A 431 2.54 -11.17 -26.04
CA HIS A 431 2.23 -9.91 -26.70
C HIS A 431 1.55 -10.16 -28.05
N THR A 432 0.55 -9.33 -28.36
CA THR A 432 -0.09 -9.30 -29.67
C THR A 432 0.01 -7.92 -30.29
N ILE A 433 -0.14 -7.82 -31.61
CA ILE A 433 -0.10 -6.55 -32.35
C ILE A 433 -1.36 -5.68 -32.14
N PHE A 434 -2.31 -6.11 -31.33
CA PHE A 434 -3.61 -5.45 -31.16
C PHE A 434 -3.65 -4.65 -29.84
N GLY A 435 -4.04 -3.38 -29.92
CA GLY A 435 -4.12 -2.46 -28.78
C GLY A 435 -2.84 -1.64 -28.56
N GLU A 436 -2.99 -0.38 -28.17
CA GLU A 436 -1.85 0.51 -27.88
C GLU A 436 -1.23 0.22 -26.51
N GLU A 437 0.10 0.14 -26.48
CA GLU A 437 0.88 0.01 -25.25
C GLU A 437 1.70 1.26 -25.03
N LYS A 438 1.54 1.88 -23.86
CA LYS A 438 2.18 3.14 -23.51
C LYS A 438 3.12 2.91 -22.35
N GLN A 439 4.35 3.41 -22.48
CA GLN A 439 5.30 3.44 -21.37
C GLN A 439 4.71 4.28 -20.23
N VAL A 440 4.63 3.70 -19.03
CA VAL A 440 4.16 4.41 -17.83
C VAL A 440 5.25 4.63 -16.80
N SER A 441 6.32 3.84 -16.83
CA SER A 441 7.50 4.02 -15.97
C SER A 441 8.77 3.54 -16.66
N THR A 442 9.86 3.25 -15.95
CA THR A 442 11.06 2.67 -16.58
C THR A 442 10.82 1.23 -17.01
N HIS A 443 10.10 0.45 -16.18
CA HIS A 443 9.92 -0.99 -16.37
C HIS A 443 8.46 -1.41 -16.58
N LEU A 444 7.50 -0.48 -16.68
CA LEU A 444 6.09 -0.80 -16.84
C LEU A 444 5.45 -0.09 -18.03
N LYS A 445 4.54 -0.81 -18.68
CA LYS A 445 3.71 -0.34 -19.79
C LYS A 445 2.23 -0.68 -19.55
N THR A 446 1.32 0.10 -20.14
CA THR A 446 -0.11 -0.27 -20.21
C THR A 446 -0.28 -1.54 -21.03
N VAL A 447 -1.31 -2.33 -20.69
CA VAL A 447 -1.56 -3.62 -21.33
C VAL A 447 -2.51 -3.47 -22.51
N GLY A 448 -2.00 -3.76 -23.72
CA GLY A 448 -2.82 -3.99 -24.91
C GLY A 448 -3.44 -5.40 -24.89
N TYR A 449 -3.87 -5.89 -26.04
CA TYR A 449 -4.41 -7.24 -26.11
C TYR A 449 -3.32 -8.29 -25.86
N SER A 450 -3.62 -9.23 -24.98
CA SER A 450 -2.64 -10.13 -24.40
C SER A 450 -3.22 -11.51 -24.20
N TRP A 451 -2.43 -12.54 -24.48
CA TRP A 451 -2.74 -13.93 -24.13
C TRP A 451 -1.83 -14.44 -23.01
N GLY A 452 -2.25 -15.53 -22.36
CA GLY A 452 -1.51 -16.20 -21.29
C GLY A 452 -1.63 -15.54 -19.92
N ALA A 453 -2.21 -16.27 -18.97
CA ALA A 453 -2.28 -15.89 -17.55
C ALA A 453 -1.12 -16.47 -16.72
N TYR A 454 0.04 -16.73 -17.35
CA TYR A 454 1.16 -17.49 -16.80
C TYR A 454 1.66 -16.98 -15.44
N SER A 455 1.82 -15.65 -15.33
CA SER A 455 2.26 -15.01 -14.10
C SER A 455 1.82 -13.55 -14.02
N TYR A 456 1.20 -13.18 -12.91
CA TYR A 456 0.77 -11.81 -12.67
C TYR A 456 0.70 -11.51 -11.17
N VAL A 457 0.80 -10.23 -10.86
CA VAL A 457 0.56 -9.67 -9.54
C VAL A 457 -0.86 -9.13 -9.50
N LEU A 458 -1.62 -9.48 -8.47
CA LEU A 458 -3.01 -9.09 -8.30
C LEU A 458 -3.20 -8.37 -6.96
N THR A 459 -4.05 -7.35 -6.92
CA THR A 459 -4.49 -6.69 -5.67
C THR A 459 -5.87 -7.19 -5.24
N TYR A 460 -6.28 -6.89 -4.01
CA TYR A 460 -7.66 -7.14 -3.56
C TYR A 460 -8.71 -6.50 -4.49
N ASN A 461 -8.48 -5.25 -4.92
CA ASN A 461 -9.37 -4.54 -5.84
C ASN A 461 -9.42 -5.22 -7.21
N GLY A 462 -8.28 -5.65 -7.76
CA GLY A 462 -8.24 -6.41 -9.00
C GLY A 462 -9.02 -7.73 -8.89
N ALA A 463 -8.87 -8.46 -7.79
CA ALA A 463 -9.63 -9.68 -7.54
C ALA A 463 -11.15 -9.41 -7.46
N LYS A 464 -11.59 -8.33 -6.79
CA LYS A 464 -13.01 -7.94 -6.75
C LYS A 464 -13.57 -7.61 -8.12
N LYS A 465 -12.84 -6.85 -8.94
CA LYS A 465 -13.25 -6.50 -10.30
C LYS A 465 -13.41 -7.75 -11.16
N LEU A 466 -12.44 -8.67 -11.11
CA LEU A 466 -12.53 -9.97 -11.80
C LEU A 466 -13.76 -10.79 -11.33
N LEU A 467 -14.05 -10.83 -10.03
CA LEU A 467 -15.22 -11.54 -9.52
C LEU A 467 -16.56 -10.87 -9.89
N LYS A 468 -16.59 -9.55 -10.01
CA LYS A 468 -17.78 -8.79 -10.46
C LYS A 468 -18.21 -9.19 -11.88
N GLY A 469 -17.28 -9.65 -12.72
CA GLY A 469 -17.56 -10.15 -14.06
C GLY A 469 -18.38 -11.44 -14.13
N ASP A 470 -18.73 -12.07 -12.99
CA ASP A 470 -19.51 -13.31 -12.95
C ASP A 470 -18.89 -14.46 -13.77
N PHE A 471 -17.55 -14.53 -13.76
CA PHE A 471 -16.75 -15.41 -14.62
C PHE A 471 -17.15 -16.88 -14.59
N LYS A 472 -17.66 -17.37 -13.45
CA LYS A 472 -18.11 -18.76 -13.30
C LYS A 472 -19.33 -19.10 -14.18
N ASN A 473 -20.28 -18.17 -14.28
CA ASN A 473 -21.54 -18.37 -15.00
C ASN A 473 -21.47 -17.85 -16.44
N LYS A 474 -20.35 -17.24 -16.81
CA LYS A 474 -20.02 -16.71 -18.12
C LYS A 474 -18.59 -17.12 -18.42
N LEU A 475 -18.33 -18.41 -18.50
CA LEU A 475 -16.98 -18.94 -18.60
C LEU A 475 -16.45 -18.79 -20.04
N ILE A 476 -15.24 -18.28 -20.13
CA ILE A 476 -14.36 -18.20 -21.31
C ILE A 476 -12.93 -18.50 -20.84
N GLN A 477 -11.94 -18.64 -21.72
CA GLN A 477 -10.55 -18.76 -21.27
C GLN A 477 -10.17 -17.54 -20.42
N VAL A 478 -9.48 -17.78 -19.31
CA VAL A 478 -9.05 -16.73 -18.37
C VAL A 478 -8.20 -15.65 -19.05
N ASP A 479 -7.38 -16.02 -20.01
CA ASP A 479 -6.54 -15.10 -20.77
C ASP A 479 -7.30 -14.29 -21.84
N ILE A 480 -8.54 -14.65 -22.18
CA ILE A 480 -9.46 -13.75 -22.89
C ILE A 480 -10.24 -12.87 -21.91
N PHE A 481 -10.68 -13.46 -20.79
CA PHE A 481 -11.46 -12.75 -19.78
C PHE A 481 -10.70 -11.56 -19.18
N MET A 482 -9.42 -11.72 -18.84
CA MET A 482 -8.63 -10.65 -18.22
C MET A 482 -8.45 -9.41 -19.12
N PRO A 483 -8.12 -9.55 -20.42
CA PRO A 483 -8.16 -8.44 -21.38
C PRO A 483 -9.52 -7.75 -21.51
N ILE A 484 -10.64 -8.51 -21.53
CA ILE A 484 -11.99 -7.93 -21.54
C ILE A 484 -12.19 -7.06 -20.29
N MET A 485 -11.82 -7.58 -19.12
CA MET A 485 -11.96 -6.85 -17.86
C MET A 485 -11.00 -5.65 -17.75
N ASN A 486 -9.89 -5.60 -18.47
CA ASN A 486 -9.00 -4.43 -18.65
C ASN A 486 -9.62 -3.36 -19.57
N GLY A 487 -10.79 -3.61 -20.17
CA GLY A 487 -11.40 -2.69 -21.12
C GLY A 487 -10.63 -2.61 -22.44
N CYS A 488 -9.85 -3.64 -22.76
CA CYS A 488 -9.18 -3.74 -24.05
C CYS A 488 -10.24 -3.91 -25.14
N PRO A 489 -10.37 -2.99 -26.11
CA PRO A 489 -11.37 -3.06 -27.15
C PRO A 489 -10.87 -4.02 -28.24
N VAL A 490 -10.93 -5.32 -27.99
CA VAL A 490 -10.72 -6.32 -29.04
C VAL A 490 -12.04 -6.91 -29.47
N HIS A 491 -12.18 -7.12 -30.77
CA HIS A 491 -13.42 -7.52 -31.42
C HIS A 491 -13.67 -9.04 -31.31
N SER A 492 -13.63 -9.61 -30.10
CA SER A 492 -14.07 -11.00 -29.90
C SER A 492 -15.60 -11.11 -29.93
N GLY A 493 -16.30 -10.01 -29.61
CA GLY A 493 -17.75 -9.97 -29.49
C GLY A 493 -18.25 -10.54 -28.17
N HIS A 494 -17.35 -10.99 -27.29
CA HIS A 494 -17.67 -11.51 -25.97
C HIS A 494 -17.72 -10.43 -24.89
N GLU A 495 -17.19 -9.24 -25.16
CA GLU A 495 -17.18 -8.09 -24.24
C GLU A 495 -18.60 -7.73 -23.79
N LYS A 496 -19.60 -7.93 -24.66
CA LYS A 496 -21.03 -7.70 -24.39
C LYS A 496 -21.58 -8.50 -23.21
N PHE A 497 -20.91 -9.59 -22.81
CA PHE A 497 -21.34 -10.44 -21.70
C PHE A 497 -20.87 -9.91 -20.34
N TYR A 498 -19.92 -8.98 -20.30
CA TYR A 498 -19.26 -8.53 -19.08
C TYR A 498 -19.44 -7.03 -18.84
N ASP A 499 -19.59 -6.65 -17.57
CA ASP A 499 -19.61 -5.25 -17.16
C ASP A 499 -18.17 -4.70 -17.13
N THR A 500 -17.87 -3.83 -18.10
CA THR A 500 -16.56 -3.18 -18.26
C THR A 500 -16.58 -1.69 -17.86
N THR A 501 -17.60 -1.25 -17.12
CA THR A 501 -17.75 0.15 -16.69
C THR A 501 -16.65 0.62 -15.72
N ASP A 502 -16.04 -0.31 -14.98
CA ASP A 502 -14.87 -0.07 -14.11
C ASP A 502 -13.74 -1.05 -14.49
N PRO A 503 -12.98 -0.76 -15.57
CA PRO A 503 -11.98 -1.68 -16.08
C PRO A 503 -10.81 -1.88 -15.10
N LEU A 504 -10.12 -3.00 -15.21
CA LEU A 504 -8.89 -3.27 -14.48
C LEU A 504 -7.82 -2.27 -14.91
N LYS A 505 -7.18 -1.63 -13.93
CA LYS A 505 -5.96 -0.85 -14.14
C LYS A 505 -4.77 -1.82 -14.29
N ALA A 506 -4.56 -2.31 -15.51
CA ALA A 506 -3.58 -3.36 -15.80
C ALA A 506 -2.29 -2.84 -16.45
N TYR A 507 -1.16 -3.40 -16.01
CA TYR A 507 0.19 -3.13 -16.54
C TYR A 507 0.95 -4.42 -16.85
N PHE A 508 2.07 -4.32 -17.55
CA PHE A 508 3.03 -5.42 -17.66
C PHE A 508 4.46 -4.92 -17.48
N VAL A 509 5.32 -5.81 -16.98
CA VAL A 509 6.75 -5.53 -16.80
C VAL A 509 7.50 -5.71 -18.12
N ASP A 510 8.29 -4.70 -18.51
CA ASP A 510 9.16 -4.70 -19.67
C ASP A 510 10.58 -4.22 -19.29
N PRO A 511 11.63 -5.07 -19.39
CA PRO A 511 11.62 -6.44 -19.89
C PRO A 511 10.97 -7.41 -18.89
N PHE A 512 10.35 -8.49 -19.41
CA PHE A 512 9.75 -9.54 -18.58
C PHE A 512 10.74 -10.07 -17.52
N VAL A 513 10.18 -10.49 -16.39
CA VAL A 513 10.93 -11.03 -15.24
C VAL A 513 10.68 -12.52 -15.02
N ILE A 514 9.65 -13.05 -15.66
CA ILE A 514 9.29 -14.46 -15.68
C ILE A 514 9.04 -14.84 -17.15
N VAL A 515 9.31 -16.09 -17.50
CA VAL A 515 8.92 -16.67 -18.79
C VAL A 515 8.40 -18.10 -18.59
N PRO A 516 7.51 -18.62 -19.44
CA PRO A 516 7.18 -20.04 -19.42
C PRO A 516 8.42 -20.87 -19.75
N LYS A 517 8.59 -22.02 -19.08
CA LYS A 517 9.75 -22.92 -19.21
C LYS A 517 9.93 -23.45 -20.62
N SER A 518 8.82 -23.71 -21.29
CA SER A 518 8.78 -24.15 -22.67
C SER A 518 8.21 -23.01 -23.51
N ASN A 519 8.75 -22.82 -24.72
CA ASN A 519 8.08 -22.07 -25.78
C ASN A 519 6.83 -22.83 -26.26
N HIS A 520 6.05 -23.42 -25.35
CA HIS A 520 4.71 -23.89 -25.66
C HIS A 520 3.91 -22.64 -25.99
N THR A 521 3.83 -22.31 -27.27
CA THR A 521 2.61 -21.69 -27.76
C THR A 521 1.48 -22.58 -27.25
N ALA A 522 0.43 -21.99 -26.69
CA ALA A 522 -0.75 -22.73 -26.22
C ALA A 522 -1.20 -23.78 -27.26
N GLU A 523 -0.95 -23.52 -28.55
CA GLU A 523 -1.11 -24.46 -29.67
C GLU A 523 -0.56 -25.89 -29.47
N SER A 524 0.56 -26.12 -28.77
CA SER A 524 1.18 -27.45 -28.77
C SER A 524 0.43 -28.49 -27.92
N ASP A 525 -0.25 -28.04 -26.85
CA ASP A 525 -1.16 -28.89 -26.06
C ASP A 525 -2.61 -28.81 -26.58
N ILE A 526 -3.01 -27.67 -27.17
CA ILE A 526 -4.34 -27.45 -27.78
C ILE A 526 -4.59 -28.34 -29.00
N ARG A 527 -3.59 -28.60 -29.86
CA ARG A 527 -3.78 -29.44 -31.06
C ARG A 527 -4.08 -30.92 -30.76
N LYS A 528 -4.06 -31.32 -29.48
CA LYS A 528 -4.36 -32.70 -29.03
C LYS A 528 -5.60 -32.81 -28.14
N SER A 529 -6.22 -31.71 -27.72
CA SER A 529 -7.40 -31.74 -26.85
C SER A 529 -8.71 -31.67 -27.65
N VAL A 530 -9.70 -32.47 -27.23
CA VAL A 530 -11.03 -32.50 -27.83
C VAL A 530 -11.87 -31.36 -27.22
N PRO A 531 -12.68 -30.64 -28.02
CA PRO A 531 -13.72 -29.73 -27.54
C PRO A 531 -14.52 -30.29 -26.36
N PHE A 532 -14.75 -29.46 -25.34
CA PHE A 532 -15.68 -29.82 -24.27
C PHE A 532 -17.12 -29.62 -24.75
N HIS A 533 -17.91 -30.68 -24.72
CA HIS A 533 -19.35 -30.62 -24.94
C HIS A 533 -20.04 -31.09 -23.65
N ASP A 534 -21.01 -30.32 -23.17
CA ASP A 534 -21.78 -30.62 -21.95
C ASP A 534 -22.45 -32.00 -22.00
#